data_AF-A0A087QJB2-F1
#
_entry.id   AF-A0A087QJB2-F1
#
_cell.length_a   1.000
_cell.length_b   1.000
_cell.length_c   1.000
_cell.angle_alpha   90.00
_cell.angle_beta   90.00
_cell.angle_gamma   90.00
#
_symmetry.space_group_name_H-M   'P 1'
#
loop_
_entity.id
_entity.type
_entity.pdbx_description
1 polymer ?
#
loop_
_entity_poly.entity_id
_entity_poly.type
_entity_poly.pdbx_seq_one_letter_code
_entity_poly.pdbx_strand_id
1 'polypeptide(L)'
;MLPALPEKKMVFKGLVTNKEDTNKLMLTPLIRYPLLGGSALITFEKAEVAQRIIEVKEHVVELSYGEELEELDRCRVRVQAAPVDILLPSALEMRLTRNSRSILVSDLPSLGIPEEALLDKLELFFSKTKNGGGEVESREFLDNSGQVVLTFAQDGVAELLIARGHIQVSVGKGKHKLKISPCMSGDITNLQLQPSRCPRTVLLSGIPDVLGEEPMRDALEIHFQKASRGGGEVDTVAYVPAGQQGVAVFMED
;
A
#
# COMPACT_ATOMS: atom_id res chain seq x y z
N MET A 1 -26.31 32.25 10.82
CA MET A 1 -25.98 31.46 12.02
C MET A 1 -25.00 30.38 11.59
N LEU A 2 -23.71 30.54 11.89
CA LEU A 2 -22.74 29.44 11.71
C LEU A 2 -23.20 28.28 12.60
N PRO A 3 -23.18 27.01 12.15
CA PRO A 3 -23.45 25.89 13.05
C PRO A 3 -22.39 25.93 14.15
N ALA A 4 -22.83 26.23 15.38
CA ALA A 4 -21.98 26.29 16.54
C ALA A 4 -21.31 24.92 16.73
N LEU A 5 -19.98 24.93 16.88
CA LEU A 5 -19.26 23.75 17.33
C LEU A 5 -19.88 23.27 18.66
N PRO A 6 -20.12 21.97 18.83
CA PRO A 6 -20.79 21.49 20.03
C PRO A 6 -19.99 21.89 21.28
N GLU A 7 -20.68 22.47 22.27
CA GLU A 7 -20.09 22.96 23.53
C GLU A 7 -19.45 21.83 24.36
N LYS A 8 -19.77 20.56 24.06
CA LYS A 8 -19.23 19.38 24.71
C LYS A 8 -18.39 18.57 23.74
N LYS A 9 -17.22 18.10 24.21
CA LYS A 9 -16.40 17.11 23.50
C LYS A 9 -17.26 15.89 23.15
N MET A 10 -17.54 15.71 21.87
CA MET A 10 -18.18 14.49 21.40
C MET A 10 -17.15 13.36 21.46
N VAL A 11 -17.51 12.27 22.13
CA VAL A 11 -16.68 11.06 22.19
C VAL A 11 -17.33 10.02 21.29
N PHE A 12 -16.67 9.68 20.19
CA PHE A 12 -17.09 8.57 19.37
C PHE A 12 -16.69 7.26 20.07
N LYS A 13 -17.65 6.65 20.78
CA LYS A 13 -17.50 5.29 21.30
C LYS A 13 -17.94 4.33 20.20
N GLY A 14 -17.07 4.13 19.21
CA GLY A 14 -17.33 3.25 18.07
C GLY A 14 -17.78 1.87 18.55
N LEU A 15 -19.06 1.55 18.37
CA LEU A 15 -19.56 0.20 18.56
C LEU A 15 -19.23 -0.54 17.26
N VAL A 16 -18.15 -1.31 17.25
CA VAL A 16 -17.84 -2.22 16.13
C VAL A 16 -18.80 -3.40 16.24
N THR A 17 -20.04 -3.21 15.82
CA THR A 17 -20.97 -4.33 15.67
C THR A 17 -20.45 -5.21 14.56
N ASN A 18 -20.13 -6.46 14.88
CA ASN A 18 -19.80 -7.52 13.92
C ASN A 18 -20.97 -7.73 12.94
N LYS A 19 -21.07 -6.88 11.93
CA LYS A 19 -21.85 -7.05 10.70
C LYS A 19 -21.09 -6.33 9.60
N GLU A 20 -21.22 -6.85 8.38
CA GLU A 20 -20.48 -6.49 7.17
C GLU A 20 -20.66 -5.01 6.79
N ASP A 21 -20.04 -4.11 7.54
CA ASP A 21 -19.99 -2.69 7.23
C ASP A 21 -18.86 -2.43 6.22
N THR A 22 -19.28 -2.08 5.02
CA THR A 22 -18.52 -1.80 3.78
C THR A 22 -17.54 -0.61 3.87
N ASN A 23 -17.23 -0.12 5.07
CA ASN A 23 -16.33 1.01 5.31
C ASN A 23 -15.18 0.64 6.26
N LYS A 24 -14.61 -0.55 6.12
CA LYS A 24 -13.34 -0.86 6.78
C LYS A 24 -12.21 -0.16 6.02
N LEU A 25 -11.42 0.63 6.73
CA LEU A 25 -10.12 1.08 6.22
C LEU A 25 -9.31 -0.17 5.89
N MET A 26 -9.06 -0.40 4.60
CA MET A 26 -8.22 -1.49 4.12
C MET A 26 -6.81 -0.94 3.98
N LEU A 27 -5.87 -1.51 4.73
CA LEU A 27 -4.44 -1.24 4.57
C LEU A 27 -3.84 -2.40 3.81
N THR A 28 -3.35 -2.15 2.60
CA THR A 28 -2.64 -3.18 1.80
C THR A 28 -1.14 -2.95 1.95
N PRO A 29 -0.44 -3.71 2.81
CA PRO A 29 0.99 -3.51 3.05
C PRO A 29 1.82 -3.95 1.83
N LEU A 30 2.77 -3.10 1.43
CA LEU A 30 3.80 -3.42 0.45
C LEU A 30 5.17 -3.38 1.16
N ILE A 31 5.66 -4.54 1.58
CA ILE A 31 6.86 -4.63 2.42
C ILE A 31 8.08 -4.94 1.57
N ARG A 32 9.11 -4.10 1.70
CA ARG A 32 10.41 -4.27 1.05
C ARG A 32 11.39 -4.87 2.05
N TYR A 33 11.76 -6.12 1.84
CA TYR A 33 12.63 -6.89 2.73
C TYR A 33 14.04 -7.00 2.12
N PRO A 34 15.08 -6.43 2.75
CA PRO A 34 16.44 -6.51 2.24
C PRO A 34 17.00 -7.94 2.38
N LEU A 35 17.60 -8.45 1.31
CA LEU A 35 18.26 -9.75 1.27
C LEU A 35 19.76 -9.59 1.09
N LEU A 36 20.51 -10.25 1.98
CA LEU A 36 21.96 -10.35 1.89
C LEU A 36 22.35 -11.32 0.77
N GLY A 37 23.43 -11.02 0.05
CA GLY A 37 24.00 -11.97 -0.89
C GLY A 37 24.37 -13.30 -0.25
N GLY A 38 24.26 -14.38 -1.01
CA GLY A 38 24.40 -15.75 -0.50
C GLY A 38 23.17 -16.22 0.28
N SER A 39 21.99 -15.65 -0.01
CA SER A 39 20.72 -16.00 0.62
C SER A 39 19.63 -16.25 -0.42
N ALA A 40 18.63 -17.03 -0.05
CA ALA A 40 17.43 -17.24 -0.87
C ALA A 40 16.17 -17.19 -0.02
N LEU A 41 15.07 -16.71 -0.59
CA LEU A 41 13.73 -16.93 -0.05
C LEU A 41 13.04 -18.03 -0.85
N ILE A 42 12.40 -18.95 -0.16
CA ILE A 42 11.54 -19.96 -0.77
C ILE A 42 10.15 -19.84 -0.16
N THR A 43 9.16 -19.57 -1.00
CA THR A 43 7.75 -19.59 -0.64
C THR A 43 7.14 -20.90 -1.12
N PHE A 44 6.46 -21.59 -0.22
CA PHE A 44 5.77 -22.85 -0.48
C PHE A 44 4.27 -22.61 -0.61
N GLU A 45 3.56 -23.49 -1.30
CA GLU A 45 2.09 -23.39 -1.34
C GLU A 45 1.46 -23.61 0.05
N LYS A 46 2.07 -24.48 0.86
CA LYS A 46 1.56 -24.94 2.16
C LYS A 46 2.47 -24.50 3.31
N ALA A 47 1.88 -23.89 4.34
CA ALA A 47 2.61 -23.39 5.51
C ALA A 47 3.31 -24.51 6.31
N GLU A 48 2.72 -25.71 6.32
CA GLU A 48 3.27 -26.85 7.05
C GLU A 48 4.61 -27.32 6.44
N VAL A 49 4.82 -27.07 5.14
CA VAL A 49 6.09 -27.39 4.47
C VAL A 49 7.20 -26.46 4.98
N ALA A 50 6.94 -25.15 4.96
CA ALA A 50 7.88 -24.15 5.46
C ALA A 50 8.25 -24.41 6.93
N GLN A 51 7.27 -24.75 7.77
CA GLN A 51 7.51 -25.08 9.17
C GLN A 51 8.47 -26.26 9.34
N ARG A 52 8.26 -27.37 8.63
CA ARG A 52 9.17 -28.55 8.71
C ARG A 52 10.59 -28.21 8.29
N ILE A 53 10.75 -27.41 7.23
CA ILE A 53 12.07 -27.00 6.74
C ILE A 53 12.81 -26.16 7.78
N ILE A 54 12.11 -25.24 8.45
CA ILE A 54 12.65 -24.41 9.53
C ILE A 54 13.01 -25.25 10.75
N GLU A 55 12.21 -26.27 11.09
CA GLU A 55 12.48 -27.18 12.21
C GLU A 55 13.77 -28.00 12.00
N VAL A 56 14.06 -28.40 10.76
CA VAL A 56 15.30 -29.10 10.40
C VAL A 56 16.54 -28.19 10.51
N LYS A 57 16.37 -26.87 10.35
CA LYS A 57 17.40 -25.80 10.42
C LYS A 57 18.55 -25.88 9.44
N GLU A 58 19.13 -27.05 9.20
CA GLU A 58 20.30 -27.21 8.31
C GLU A 58 20.00 -28.24 7.23
N HIS A 59 20.24 -27.84 5.97
CA HIS A 59 19.98 -28.66 4.79
C HIS A 59 21.25 -28.84 3.98
N VAL A 60 21.47 -30.05 3.48
CA VAL A 60 22.61 -30.38 2.60
C VAL A 60 22.11 -30.48 1.16
N VAL A 61 22.29 -29.40 0.42
CA VAL A 61 21.89 -29.26 -0.99
C VAL A 61 22.90 -29.95 -1.88
N GLU A 62 22.43 -30.85 -2.74
CA GLU A 62 23.25 -31.50 -3.75
C GLU A 62 23.17 -30.68 -5.02
N LEU A 63 24.32 -30.16 -5.45
CA LEU A 63 24.50 -29.38 -6.65
C LEU A 63 24.86 -30.34 -7.79
N SER A 64 23.89 -31.06 -8.34
CA SER A 64 24.11 -31.93 -9.50
C SER A 64 24.01 -31.14 -10.79
N TYR A 65 25.07 -31.12 -11.60
CA TYR A 65 25.08 -30.54 -12.95
C TYR A 65 25.41 -31.64 -13.98
N GLY A 66 24.42 -32.09 -14.75
CA GLY A 66 24.57 -33.14 -15.76
C GLY A 66 24.27 -34.56 -15.26
N GLU A 67 23.70 -35.39 -16.14
CA GLU A 67 23.17 -36.73 -15.82
C GLU A 67 24.24 -37.83 -15.68
N GLU A 68 25.53 -37.52 -15.84
CA GLU A 68 26.63 -38.48 -15.81
C GLU A 68 27.85 -37.93 -15.04
N LEU A 69 27.70 -37.67 -13.74
CA LEU A 69 28.82 -37.32 -12.87
C LEU A 69 29.17 -38.50 -11.96
N GLU A 70 30.47 -38.83 -11.90
CA GLU A 70 31.00 -39.78 -10.92
C GLU A 70 30.75 -39.25 -9.48
N GLU A 71 30.72 -40.12 -8.46
CA GLU A 71 30.41 -39.72 -7.08
C GLU A 71 31.31 -38.59 -6.54
N LEU A 72 32.53 -38.47 -7.08
CA LEU A 72 33.54 -37.46 -6.75
C LEU A 72 33.18 -36.05 -7.22
N ASP A 73 32.30 -35.91 -8.23
CA ASP A 73 31.90 -34.62 -8.80
C ASP A 73 30.58 -34.09 -8.20
N ARG A 74 29.97 -34.81 -7.25
CA ARG A 74 28.74 -34.39 -6.57
C ARG A 74 29.06 -33.32 -5.52
N CYS A 75 28.99 -32.06 -5.92
CA CYS A 75 29.17 -30.94 -5.01
C CYS A 75 27.98 -30.85 -4.02
N ARG A 76 28.29 -30.64 -2.74
CA ARG A 76 27.31 -30.53 -1.65
C ARG A 76 27.51 -29.24 -0.88
N VAL A 77 26.43 -28.53 -0.62
CA VAL A 77 26.44 -27.27 0.11
C VAL A 77 25.54 -27.36 1.33
N ARG A 78 26.00 -26.81 2.44
CA ARG A 78 25.21 -26.66 3.67
C ARG A 78 24.56 -25.29 3.68
N VAL A 79 23.24 -25.25 3.83
CA VAL A 79 22.46 -24.02 3.95
C VAL A 79 21.67 -24.02 5.26
N GLN A 80 21.47 -22.84 5.85
CA GLN A 80 20.68 -22.67 7.06
C GLN A 80 19.30 -22.12 6.73
N ALA A 81 18.27 -22.83 7.16
CA ALA A 81 16.88 -22.44 7.08
C ALA A 81 16.44 -21.71 8.36
N ALA A 82 15.88 -20.52 8.16
CA ALA A 82 15.36 -19.66 9.21
C ALA A 82 13.97 -19.12 8.81
N PRO A 83 13.15 -18.73 9.79
CA PRO A 83 11.92 -18.01 9.49
C PRO A 83 12.15 -16.62 8.91
N VAL A 84 11.13 -16.13 8.23
CA VAL A 84 11.03 -14.72 7.83
C VAL A 84 10.02 -14.02 8.72
N ASP A 85 10.49 -13.01 9.46
CA ASP A 85 9.63 -12.12 10.24
C ASP A 85 9.62 -10.74 9.56
N ILE A 86 8.42 -10.19 9.35
CA ILE A 86 8.17 -8.88 8.75
C ILE A 86 7.40 -7.99 9.73
N LEU A 87 7.50 -6.68 9.56
CA LEU A 87 6.74 -5.72 10.37
C LEU A 87 5.45 -5.34 9.63
N LEU A 88 4.31 -5.77 10.16
CA LEU A 88 2.99 -5.40 9.63
C LEU A 88 2.35 -4.27 10.46
N PRO A 89 1.59 -3.36 9.83
CA PRO A 89 0.73 -2.41 10.54
C PRO A 89 -0.26 -3.12 11.47
N SER A 90 -0.31 -2.71 12.75
CA SER A 90 -1.25 -3.25 13.75
C SER A 90 -2.26 -2.21 14.24
N ALA A 91 -1.89 -0.93 14.26
CA ALA A 91 -2.81 0.17 14.58
C ALA A 91 -2.42 1.45 13.82
N LEU A 92 -3.43 2.20 13.41
CA LEU A 92 -3.30 3.49 12.71
C LEU A 92 -4.17 4.53 13.40
N GLU A 93 -3.57 5.65 13.79
CA GLU A 93 -4.29 6.84 14.25
C GLU A 93 -4.11 7.97 13.26
N MET A 94 -5.21 8.60 12.89
CA MET A 94 -5.22 9.73 11.98
C MET A 94 -5.89 10.93 12.65
N ARG A 95 -5.28 12.10 12.51
CA ARG A 95 -5.88 13.36 12.89
C ARG A 95 -6.47 14.01 11.65
N LEU A 96 -7.78 14.25 11.70
CA LEU A 96 -8.49 14.99 10.68
C LEU A 96 -8.64 16.44 11.11
N THR A 97 -8.21 17.38 10.27
CA THR A 97 -8.37 18.81 10.48
C THR A 97 -9.13 19.43 9.31
N ARG A 98 -9.99 20.40 9.63
CA ARG A 98 -10.68 21.17 8.59
C ARG A 98 -9.71 22.21 8.02
N ASN A 99 -9.59 22.24 6.70
CA ASN A 99 -8.87 23.32 6.03
C ASN A 99 -9.75 24.59 5.99
N SER A 100 -9.25 25.70 6.53
CA SER A 100 -9.96 27.00 6.58
C SER A 100 -10.00 27.73 5.23
N ARG A 101 -9.18 27.30 4.27
CA ARG A 101 -9.00 27.92 2.96
C ARG A 101 -9.47 27.07 1.80
N SER A 102 -9.78 25.79 2.03
CA SER A 102 -10.15 24.87 0.95
C SER A 102 -11.58 24.38 1.05
N ILE A 103 -12.23 24.27 -0.10
CA ILE A 103 -13.55 23.66 -0.26
C ILE A 103 -13.47 22.44 -1.16
N LEU A 104 -14.34 21.47 -0.89
CA LEU A 104 -14.58 20.33 -1.78
C LEU A 104 -15.86 20.58 -2.57
N VAL A 105 -15.75 20.58 -3.89
CA VAL A 105 -16.83 20.75 -4.84
C VAL A 105 -17.18 19.41 -5.45
N SER A 106 -18.42 18.97 -5.27
CA SER A 106 -18.95 17.72 -5.81
C SER A 106 -20.20 17.95 -6.67
N ASP A 107 -20.74 16.87 -7.22
CA ASP A 107 -21.87 16.89 -8.16
C ASP A 107 -21.55 17.69 -9.43
N LEU A 108 -20.31 17.53 -9.92
CA LEU A 108 -19.81 18.19 -11.12
C LEU A 108 -20.52 17.67 -12.37
N PRO A 109 -20.81 18.54 -13.35
CA PRO A 109 -21.53 18.14 -14.54
C PRO A 109 -20.63 17.39 -15.54
N SER A 110 -21.12 16.27 -16.09
CA SER A 110 -20.45 15.55 -17.17
C SER A 110 -20.71 16.22 -18.52
N LEU A 111 -19.90 17.23 -18.85
CA LEU A 111 -20.14 18.10 -20.02
C LEU A 111 -19.37 17.71 -21.29
N GLY A 112 -18.62 16.60 -21.26
CA GLY A 112 -17.77 16.18 -22.39
C GLY A 112 -16.68 17.21 -22.73
N ILE A 113 -16.35 18.09 -21.79
CA ILE A 113 -15.26 19.07 -21.90
C ILE A 113 -14.02 18.53 -21.19
N PRO A 114 -12.81 18.97 -21.58
CA PRO A 114 -11.58 18.63 -20.87
C PRO A 114 -11.64 19.08 -19.40
N GLU A 115 -11.02 18.31 -18.52
CA GLU A 115 -10.96 18.58 -17.06
C GLU A 115 -10.42 19.98 -16.77
N GLU A 116 -9.31 20.38 -17.40
CA GLU A 116 -8.75 21.73 -17.27
C GLU A 116 -9.75 22.84 -17.64
N ALA A 117 -10.57 22.62 -18.67
CA ALA A 117 -11.58 23.60 -19.06
C ALA A 117 -12.70 23.71 -18.02
N LEU A 118 -13.03 22.63 -17.30
CA LEU A 118 -13.96 22.68 -16.18
C LEU A 118 -13.32 23.42 -14.99
N LEU A 119 -12.05 23.14 -14.67
CA LEU A 119 -11.32 23.86 -13.62
C LEU A 119 -11.26 25.37 -13.88
N ASP A 120 -10.97 25.78 -15.12
CA ASP A 120 -11.00 27.19 -15.53
C ASP A 120 -12.34 27.86 -15.25
N LYS A 121 -13.45 27.15 -15.51
CA LYS A 121 -14.79 27.69 -15.27
C LYS A 121 -15.11 27.79 -13.79
N LEU A 122 -14.69 26.80 -13.01
CA LEU A 122 -14.86 26.81 -11.56
C LEU A 122 -14.02 27.92 -10.94
N GLU A 123 -12.74 28.02 -11.26
CA GLU A 123 -11.85 29.07 -10.77
C GLU A 123 -12.40 30.46 -11.11
N LEU A 124 -12.78 30.71 -12.36
CA LEU A 124 -13.35 32.00 -12.78
C LEU A 124 -14.66 32.32 -12.06
N PHE A 125 -15.43 31.32 -11.67
CA PHE A 125 -16.66 31.50 -10.91
C PHE A 125 -16.36 31.82 -9.45
N PHE A 126 -15.47 31.05 -8.82
CA PHE A 126 -15.13 31.17 -7.41
C PHE A 126 -14.15 32.31 -7.12
N SER A 127 -13.46 32.87 -8.12
CA SER A 127 -12.63 34.08 -7.96
C SER A 127 -13.45 35.36 -7.74
N LYS A 128 -14.77 35.31 -8.00
CA LYS A 128 -15.64 36.47 -7.95
C LYS A 128 -16.26 36.64 -6.56
N THR A 129 -15.96 37.76 -5.91
CA THR A 129 -16.54 38.15 -4.62
C THR A 129 -18.07 38.23 -4.62
N LYS A 130 -18.71 38.62 -5.73
CA LYS A 130 -20.17 38.58 -5.88
C LYS A 130 -20.79 37.18 -5.70
N ASN A 131 -20.01 36.14 -5.97
CA ASN A 131 -20.42 34.75 -5.78
C ASN A 131 -20.11 34.26 -4.36
N GLY A 132 -19.55 35.10 -3.48
CA GLY A 132 -19.08 34.75 -2.14
C GLY A 132 -17.72 34.05 -2.13
N GLY A 133 -17.01 34.03 -3.26
CA GLY A 133 -15.67 33.49 -3.36
C GLY A 133 -14.59 34.58 -3.26
N GLY A 134 -13.36 34.23 -3.62
CA GLY A 134 -12.17 35.08 -3.51
C GLY A 134 -11.04 34.53 -4.36
N GLU A 135 -9.89 35.20 -4.36
CA GLU A 135 -8.73 34.77 -5.14
C GLU A 135 -8.39 33.30 -4.86
N VAL A 136 -8.31 32.51 -5.94
CA VAL A 136 -8.04 31.07 -5.89
C VAL A 136 -6.52 30.89 -6.01
N GLU A 137 -5.94 30.22 -5.03
CA GLU A 137 -4.52 29.88 -4.99
C GLU A 137 -4.23 28.56 -5.70
N SER A 138 -5.08 27.54 -5.51
CA SER A 138 -4.94 26.25 -6.17
C SER A 138 -6.29 25.60 -6.50
N ARG A 139 -6.27 24.75 -7.53
CA ARG A 139 -7.42 23.98 -8.01
C ARG A 139 -6.93 22.60 -8.43
N GLU A 140 -7.54 21.55 -7.89
CA GLU A 140 -7.08 20.18 -8.09
C GLU A 140 -8.28 19.25 -8.24
N PHE A 141 -8.26 18.38 -9.24
CA PHE A 141 -9.17 17.25 -9.29
C PHE A 141 -8.70 16.16 -8.32
N LEU A 142 -9.64 15.61 -7.56
CA LEU A 142 -9.37 14.43 -6.75
C LEU A 142 -9.58 13.19 -7.62
N ASP A 143 -8.47 12.53 -7.94
CA ASP A 143 -8.42 11.28 -8.68
C ASP A 143 -9.46 10.29 -8.14
N ASN A 144 -10.17 9.62 -9.04
CA ASN A 144 -11.16 8.56 -8.75
C ASN A 144 -12.49 9.00 -8.10
N SER A 145 -12.65 10.27 -7.71
CA SER A 145 -13.90 10.75 -7.07
C SER A 145 -14.74 11.69 -7.94
N GLY A 146 -14.15 12.27 -8.99
CA GLY A 146 -14.81 13.28 -9.81
C GLY A 146 -15.14 14.56 -9.02
N GLN A 147 -14.39 14.85 -7.97
CA GLN A 147 -14.54 16.03 -7.13
C GLN A 147 -13.38 17.00 -7.35
N VAL A 148 -13.59 18.27 -7.06
CA VAL A 148 -12.56 19.32 -7.17
C VAL A 148 -12.31 19.94 -5.81
N VAL A 149 -11.04 20.08 -5.44
CA VAL A 149 -10.61 20.91 -4.33
C VAL A 149 -10.23 22.27 -4.87
N LEU A 150 -10.79 23.32 -4.28
CA LEU A 150 -10.38 24.71 -4.52
C LEU A 150 -9.82 25.29 -3.24
N THR A 151 -8.61 25.85 -3.32
CA THR A 151 -7.94 26.53 -2.21
C THR A 151 -7.90 28.02 -2.48
N PHE A 152 -8.33 28.82 -1.52
CA PHE A 152 -8.36 30.28 -1.61
C PHE A 152 -7.13 30.90 -0.94
N ALA A 153 -6.66 32.03 -1.48
CA ALA A 153 -5.56 32.78 -0.90
C ALA A 153 -5.91 33.37 0.49
N GLN A 154 -7.20 33.68 0.72
CA GLN A 154 -7.68 34.32 1.95
C GLN A 154 -8.47 33.35 2.83
N ASP A 155 -8.20 33.41 4.14
CA ASP A 155 -9.01 32.74 5.15
C ASP A 155 -10.46 33.27 5.20
N GLY A 156 -11.39 32.40 5.60
CA GLY A 156 -12.80 32.73 5.79
C GLY A 156 -13.67 32.63 4.52
N VAL A 157 -13.07 32.72 3.32
CA VAL A 157 -13.79 32.54 2.05
C VAL A 157 -14.44 31.15 1.97
N ALA A 158 -13.68 30.10 2.32
CA ALA A 158 -14.18 28.74 2.30
C ALA A 158 -15.37 28.55 3.25
N GLU A 159 -15.33 29.12 4.45
CA GLU A 159 -16.39 28.96 5.46
C GLU A 159 -17.71 29.56 4.99
N LEU A 160 -17.67 30.72 4.32
CA LEU A 160 -18.84 31.37 3.73
C LEU A 160 -19.48 30.51 2.63
N LEU A 161 -18.65 29.89 1.79
CA LEU A 161 -19.10 29.01 0.72
C LEU A 161 -19.66 27.69 1.27
N ILE A 162 -18.99 27.09 2.26
CA ILE A 162 -19.44 25.88 2.95
C ILE A 162 -20.79 26.13 3.64
N ALA A 163 -20.98 27.29 4.29
CA ALA A 163 -22.24 27.62 4.95
C ALA A 163 -23.43 27.72 3.98
N ARG A 164 -23.19 28.04 2.70
CA ARG A 164 -24.23 28.00 1.66
C ARG A 164 -24.56 26.57 1.23
N GLY A 165 -23.60 25.66 1.28
CA GLY A 165 -23.74 24.22 1.00
C GLY A 165 -23.96 23.86 -0.48
N HIS A 166 -24.68 24.68 -1.25
CA HIS A 166 -24.84 24.49 -2.69
C HIS A 166 -24.77 25.81 -3.44
N ILE A 167 -24.29 25.76 -4.68
CA ILE A 167 -24.20 26.93 -5.54
C ILE A 167 -24.56 26.58 -6.99
N GLN A 168 -25.19 27.51 -7.71
CA GLN A 168 -25.44 27.34 -9.14
C GLN A 168 -24.33 27.99 -9.96
N VAL A 169 -23.71 27.22 -10.83
CA VAL A 169 -22.66 27.66 -11.76
C VAL A 169 -23.15 27.49 -13.18
N SER A 170 -22.95 28.52 -14.01
CA SER A 170 -23.19 28.43 -15.44
C SER A 170 -21.95 27.87 -16.13
N VAL A 171 -22.04 26.64 -16.64
CA VAL A 171 -20.95 26.00 -17.39
C VAL A 171 -21.49 25.61 -18.77
N GLY A 172 -20.84 26.10 -19.83
CA GLY A 172 -21.34 25.94 -21.20
C GLY A 172 -22.70 26.62 -21.39
N LYS A 173 -23.71 25.85 -21.83
CA LYS A 173 -25.07 26.34 -22.09
C LYS A 173 -26.04 26.11 -20.93
N GLY A 174 -25.62 25.44 -19.85
CA GLY A 174 -26.47 25.01 -18.74
C GLY A 174 -26.14 25.69 -17.41
N LYS A 175 -27.09 25.65 -16.48
CA LYS A 175 -26.87 25.96 -15.05
C LYS A 175 -26.81 24.64 -14.27
N HIS A 176 -25.75 24.46 -13.51
CA HIS A 176 -25.50 23.24 -12.75
C HIS A 176 -25.43 23.58 -11.27
N LYS A 177 -26.13 22.80 -10.45
CA LYS A 177 -26.10 22.94 -8.99
C LYS A 177 -24.96 22.08 -8.47
N LEU A 178 -23.93 22.74 -7.93
CA LEU A 178 -22.78 22.10 -7.33
C LEU A 178 -22.97 22.05 -5.81
N LYS A 179 -22.44 21.01 -5.18
CA LYS A 179 -22.40 20.89 -3.72
C LYS A 179 -21.04 21.34 -3.21
N ILE A 180 -21.05 22.15 -2.16
CA ILE A 180 -19.87 22.66 -1.47
C ILE A 180 -19.82 22.02 -0.10
N SER A 181 -18.69 21.38 0.21
CA SER A 181 -18.44 20.74 1.50
C SER A 181 -17.07 21.11 2.06
N PRO A 182 -16.85 20.97 3.38
CA PRO A 182 -15.55 21.23 3.97
C PRO A 182 -14.49 20.29 3.38
N CYS A 183 -13.33 20.84 3.03
CA CYS A 183 -12.15 20.03 2.75
C CYS A 183 -11.51 19.61 4.07
N MET A 184 -11.31 18.31 4.26
CA MET A 184 -10.60 17.75 5.41
C MET A 184 -9.19 17.36 4.98
N SER A 185 -8.20 17.70 5.80
CA SER A 185 -6.84 17.19 5.68
C SER A 185 -6.62 16.15 6.78
N GLY A 186 -6.00 15.03 6.42
CA GLY A 186 -5.70 13.95 7.36
C GLY A 186 -4.20 13.74 7.48
N ASP A 187 -3.68 13.80 8.70
CA ASP A 187 -2.31 13.41 9.01
C ASP A 187 -2.32 12.07 9.74
N ILE A 188 -1.39 11.18 9.39
CA ILE A 188 -1.08 10.01 10.21
C ILE A 188 -0.34 10.51 11.45
N THR A 189 -0.94 10.32 12.63
CA THR A 189 -0.33 10.73 13.91
C THR A 189 0.36 9.60 14.63
N ASN A 190 -0.07 8.36 14.40
CA ASN A 190 0.54 7.18 14.99
C ASN A 190 0.38 5.98 14.04
N LEU A 191 1.45 5.23 13.86
CA LEU A 191 1.45 3.94 13.16
C LEU A 191 2.20 2.94 14.03
N GLN A 192 1.49 1.94 14.54
CA GLN A 192 2.09 0.85 15.28
C GLN A 192 2.36 -0.31 14.34
N LEU A 193 3.55 -0.91 14.49
CA LEU A 193 3.98 -2.08 13.74
C LEU A 193 4.14 -3.25 14.70
N GLN A 194 3.78 -4.45 14.23
CA GLN A 194 3.98 -5.69 14.98
C GLN A 194 4.74 -6.70 14.12
N PRO A 195 5.71 -7.44 14.71
CA PRO A 195 6.32 -8.57 14.04
C PRO A 195 5.26 -9.61 13.65
N SER A 196 5.33 -10.07 12.42
CA SER A 196 4.50 -11.12 11.85
C SER A 196 5.38 -12.09 11.08
N ARG A 197 5.15 -13.38 11.30
CA ARG A 197 5.92 -14.43 10.64
C ARG A 197 5.28 -14.78 9.31
N CYS A 198 6.05 -14.81 8.23
CA CYS A 198 5.58 -15.33 6.95
C CYS A 198 5.37 -16.85 7.09
N PRO A 199 4.13 -17.35 7.06
CA PRO A 199 3.85 -18.76 7.40
C PRO A 199 4.33 -19.73 6.32
N ARG A 200 4.49 -19.25 5.09
CA ARG A 200 4.83 -20.04 3.91
C ARG A 200 6.24 -19.80 3.37
N THR A 201 6.98 -18.85 3.93
CA THR A 201 8.28 -18.43 3.39
C THR A 201 9.41 -18.78 4.34
N VAL A 202 10.48 -19.35 3.78
CA VAL A 202 11.72 -19.71 4.48
C VAL A 202 12.88 -18.88 3.94
N LEU A 203 13.71 -18.36 4.84
CA LEU A 203 14.99 -17.77 4.50
C LEU A 203 16.09 -18.83 4.55
N LEU A 204 16.78 -19.00 3.45
CA LEU A 204 18.01 -19.77 3.34
C LEU A 204 19.20 -18.83 3.38
N SER A 205 20.22 -19.18 4.16
CA SER A 205 21.46 -18.42 4.28
C SER A 205 22.68 -19.34 4.22
N GLY A 206 23.85 -18.76 3.93
CA GLY A 206 25.10 -19.51 3.79
C GLY A 206 25.27 -20.18 2.43
N ILE A 207 24.59 -19.67 1.39
CA ILE A 207 24.72 -20.18 0.02
C ILE A 207 26.04 -19.65 -0.57
N PRO A 208 26.98 -20.52 -0.96
CA PRO A 208 28.27 -20.13 -1.52
C PRO A 208 28.15 -19.84 -3.02
N ASP A 209 29.08 -19.02 -3.51
CA ASP A 209 29.18 -18.66 -4.92
C ASP A 209 29.99 -19.71 -5.69
N VAL A 210 29.34 -20.84 -5.99
CA VAL A 210 29.96 -22.01 -6.66
C VAL A 210 29.27 -22.40 -7.96
N LEU A 211 28.06 -21.87 -8.20
CA LEU A 211 27.30 -22.04 -9.45
C LEU A 211 26.77 -20.68 -9.88
N GLY A 212 26.47 -20.56 -11.18
CA GLY A 212 25.72 -19.42 -11.70
C GLY A 212 24.33 -19.29 -11.03
N GLU A 213 23.71 -18.13 -11.22
CA GLU A 213 22.44 -17.77 -10.57
C GLU A 213 21.31 -18.76 -10.87
N GLU A 214 21.03 -19.04 -12.15
CA GLU A 214 19.95 -19.95 -12.54
C GLU A 214 20.19 -21.40 -12.08
N PRO A 215 21.38 -22.01 -12.34
CA PRO A 215 21.65 -23.36 -11.85
C PRO A 215 21.57 -23.49 -10.32
N MET A 216 22.00 -22.47 -9.57
CA MET A 216 21.90 -22.48 -8.10
C MET A 216 20.43 -22.41 -7.67
N ARG A 217 19.65 -21.50 -8.26
CA ARG A 217 18.21 -21.36 -7.98
C ARG A 217 17.48 -22.68 -8.23
N ASP A 218 17.73 -23.31 -9.38
CA ASP A 218 17.08 -24.57 -9.77
C ASP A 218 17.49 -25.72 -8.83
N ALA A 219 18.77 -25.79 -8.43
CA ALA A 219 19.24 -26.80 -7.47
C ALA A 219 18.57 -26.65 -6.08
N LEU A 220 18.38 -25.42 -5.61
CA LEU A 220 17.65 -25.13 -4.38
C LEU A 220 16.18 -25.56 -4.52
N GLU A 221 15.51 -25.15 -5.60
CA GLU A 221 14.12 -25.50 -5.86
C GLU A 221 13.90 -27.02 -5.87
N ILE A 222 14.70 -27.75 -6.66
CA ILE A 222 14.64 -29.22 -6.74
C ILE A 222 14.90 -29.87 -5.37
N HIS A 223 15.81 -29.31 -4.57
CA HIS A 223 16.07 -29.84 -3.22
C HIS A 223 14.84 -29.71 -2.33
N PHE A 224 14.20 -28.54 -2.31
CA PHE A 224 13.07 -28.23 -1.43
C PHE A 224 11.71 -28.65 -1.97
N GLN A 225 11.62 -29.12 -3.21
CA GLN A 225 10.46 -29.84 -3.74
C GLN A 225 10.38 -31.30 -3.28
N LYS A 226 11.52 -31.92 -2.92
CA LYS A 226 11.57 -33.35 -2.55
C LYS A 226 10.96 -33.60 -1.17
N ALA A 227 9.84 -34.33 -1.15
CA ALA A 227 9.16 -34.73 0.09
C ALA A 227 10.06 -35.53 1.05
N SER A 228 11.02 -36.31 0.53
CA SER A 228 12.01 -37.04 1.34
C SER A 228 12.93 -36.14 2.17
N ARG A 229 12.99 -34.84 1.84
CA ARG A 229 13.76 -33.80 2.53
C ARG A 229 12.86 -32.86 3.34
N GLY A 230 11.61 -33.26 3.58
CA GLY A 230 10.60 -32.43 4.25
C GLY A 230 9.95 -31.38 3.36
N GLY A 231 10.37 -31.30 2.10
CA GLY A 231 9.93 -30.36 1.07
C GLY A 231 8.49 -30.56 0.59
N GLY A 232 8.10 -29.77 -0.41
CA GLY A 232 6.76 -29.76 -1.00
C GLY A 232 6.66 -28.79 -2.17
N GLU A 233 5.45 -28.53 -2.65
CA GLU A 233 5.22 -27.64 -3.79
C GLU A 233 5.72 -26.23 -3.51
N VAL A 234 6.60 -25.74 -4.38
CA VAL A 234 7.26 -24.43 -4.30
C VAL A 234 6.49 -23.47 -5.19
N ASP A 235 6.10 -22.35 -4.63
CA ASP A 235 5.40 -21.28 -5.34
C ASP A 235 6.39 -20.27 -5.93
N THR A 236 7.43 -19.87 -5.18
CA THR A 236 8.44 -18.92 -5.65
C THR A 236 9.79 -19.14 -4.98
N VAL A 237 10.88 -18.97 -5.74
CA VAL A 237 12.26 -18.92 -5.25
C VAL A 237 12.92 -17.60 -5.65
N ALA A 238 13.41 -16.84 -4.68
CA ALA A 238 14.17 -15.61 -4.89
C ALA A 238 15.59 -15.79 -4.33
N TYR A 239 16.57 -16.05 -5.19
CA TYR A 239 17.98 -16.21 -4.83
C TYR A 239 18.76 -14.92 -5.07
N VAL A 240 19.65 -14.57 -4.15
CA VAL A 240 20.60 -13.45 -4.28
C VAL A 240 22.03 -14.00 -4.21
N PRO A 241 22.82 -13.93 -5.30
CA PRO A 241 24.20 -14.40 -5.31
C PRO A 241 25.09 -13.72 -4.27
N ALA A 242 26.17 -14.39 -3.85
CA ALA A 242 27.11 -13.79 -2.91
C ALA A 242 27.76 -12.53 -3.53
N GLY A 243 28.00 -11.51 -2.71
CA GLY A 243 28.52 -10.22 -3.18
C GLY A 243 27.48 -9.31 -3.84
N GLN A 244 26.24 -9.77 -4.04
CA GLN A 244 25.12 -8.94 -4.50
C GLN A 244 24.18 -8.56 -3.34
N GLN A 245 23.27 -7.62 -3.61
CA GLN A 245 22.19 -7.24 -2.70
C GLN A 245 20.86 -7.34 -3.45
N GLY A 246 19.85 -7.89 -2.77
CA GLY A 246 18.51 -8.02 -3.30
C GLY A 246 17.47 -7.40 -2.38
N VAL A 247 16.28 -7.16 -2.92
CA VAL A 247 15.11 -6.74 -2.14
C VAL A 247 13.94 -7.62 -2.55
N ALA A 248 13.40 -8.36 -1.59
CA ALA A 248 12.14 -9.08 -1.77
C ALA A 248 10.96 -8.14 -1.48
N VAL A 249 9.87 -8.31 -2.22
CA VAL A 249 8.64 -7.53 -2.04
C VAL A 249 7.55 -8.48 -1.59
N PHE A 250 7.03 -8.26 -0.38
CA PHE A 250 5.91 -8.99 0.18
C PHE A 250 4.64 -8.16 0.03
N MET A 251 3.60 -8.81 -0.48
CA MET A 251 2.25 -8.28 -0.61
C MET A 251 1.29 -9.24 0.12
N GLU A 252 0.13 -8.72 0.52
CA GLU A 252 -0.95 -9.56 1.02
C GLU A 252 -1.64 -10.23 -0.19
N ASP A 253 -1.79 -11.56 -0.13
CA ASP A 253 -2.49 -12.37 -1.13
C ASP A 253 -4.01 -12.27 -0.98
#